data_AF-A0A3A5V8D4-F1
#
_entry.id   AF-A0A3A5V8D4-F1
#
_cell.length_a   1.000
_cell.length_b   1.000
_cell.length_c   1.000
_cell.angle_alpha   90.00
_cell.angle_beta   90.00
_cell.angle_gamma   90.00
#
_symmetry.space_group_name_H-M   'P 1'
#
loop_
_entity.id
_entity.type
_entity.pdbx_description
1 polymer ?
#
loop_
_entity_poly.entity_id
_entity_poly.type
_entity_poly.pdbx_seq_one_letter_code
_entity_poly.pdbx_strand_id
1 'polypeptide(L)'
;MAPTPFEHGLALAWSDGALSRNGAKMLETLQKQLGISDKERALQEQAWLSEISKTERRSFGDGDQILSEWLEALNDTESLSPAARSMGRAALDVGLSKTGWSEALQFAEGLGLAADLAEGVWLEKEAEPLDGWPPALDPLAIILGLVISVPGSVSKKEAQYSNGTPSVSINHPDASPSHLSWMPNLLPISSDGCEWGWEESSIEDTNMPTNSLNYSHSVLMAWIRRLVTMRKDRGEIGLSGLPEECQLVPSSSEVKFNGDSLTLSMIVDLGDSGLVKPWASVKVDGEPEIIPAPEGISDNWVKIHDALAGLLITGIETLPRQLLLASGTEASISAPTLNGSWIVHDIV
;
A
#
# COMPACT_ATOMS: atom_id res chain seq x y z
N MET A 1 -4.16 -7.80 17.98
CA MET A 1 -4.68 -6.48 18.40
C MET A 1 -4.28 -5.50 17.32
N ALA A 2 -5.17 -4.61 16.92
CA ALA A 2 -4.78 -3.51 16.02
C ALA A 2 -3.69 -2.65 16.68
N PRO A 3 -2.70 -2.18 15.89
CA PRO A 3 -1.61 -1.37 16.42
C PRO A 3 -2.16 -0.04 16.95
N THR A 4 -1.61 0.47 18.05
CA THR A 4 -1.89 1.84 18.48
C THR A 4 -1.27 2.84 17.48
N PRO A 5 -1.68 4.12 17.50
CA PRO A 5 -1.00 5.15 16.70
C PRO A 5 0.49 5.27 17.02
N PHE A 6 0.89 5.06 18.27
CA PHE A 6 2.30 5.11 18.65
C PHE A 6 3.08 3.89 18.15
N GLU A 7 2.49 2.69 18.19
CA GLU A 7 3.06 1.48 17.60
C GLU A 7 3.17 1.59 16.07
N HIS A 8 2.19 2.23 15.42
CA HIS A 8 2.30 2.57 14.00
C HIS A 8 3.48 3.51 13.73
N GLY A 9 3.63 4.57 14.53
CA GLY A 9 4.80 5.47 14.44
C GLY A 9 6.13 4.74 14.68
N LEU A 10 6.19 3.80 15.63
CA LEU A 10 7.34 2.92 15.84
C LEU A 10 7.65 2.07 14.61
N ALA A 11 6.62 1.51 13.96
CA ALA A 11 6.77 0.75 12.72
C ALA A 11 7.37 1.59 11.59
N LEU A 12 6.94 2.85 11.44
CA LEU A 12 7.49 3.78 10.47
C LEU A 12 8.96 4.12 10.79
N ALA A 13 9.24 4.45 12.06
CA ALA A 13 10.58 4.82 12.53
C ALA A 13 11.64 3.72 12.36
N TRP A 14 11.20 2.46 12.39
CA TRP A 14 12.02 1.26 12.25
C TRP A 14 11.81 0.55 10.90
N SER A 15 11.15 1.20 9.94
CA SER A 15 10.75 0.58 8.66
C SER A 15 11.91 0.00 7.86
N ASP A 16 13.12 0.51 8.08
CA ASP A 16 14.37 0.05 7.49
C ASP A 16 15.26 -0.70 8.51
N GLY A 17 14.68 -1.27 9.57
CA GLY A 17 15.37 -2.16 10.49
C GLY A 17 16.35 -1.51 11.48
N ALA A 18 16.46 -0.18 11.50
CA ALA A 18 17.24 0.55 12.49
C ALA A 18 16.57 1.89 12.87
N LEU A 19 16.58 2.22 14.16
CA LEU A 19 16.10 3.53 14.61
C LEU A 19 17.16 4.61 14.43
N SER A 20 16.86 5.60 13.58
CA SER A 20 17.67 6.81 13.43
C SER A 20 17.57 7.73 14.65
N ARG A 21 18.58 8.57 14.88
CA ARG A 21 18.54 9.59 15.95
C ARG A 21 17.39 10.60 15.73
N ASN A 22 17.08 10.89 14.47
CA ASN A 22 15.96 11.78 14.13
C ASN A 22 14.62 11.06 14.34
N GLY A 23 14.51 9.80 13.92
CA GLY A 23 13.35 8.95 14.20
C GLY A 23 13.03 8.86 15.69
N ALA A 24 14.06 8.70 16.55
CA ALA A 24 13.88 8.71 18.01
C ALA A 24 13.31 10.04 18.55
N LYS A 25 13.75 11.19 18.02
CA LYS A 25 13.21 12.51 18.38
C LYS A 25 11.79 12.69 17.85
N MET A 26 11.50 12.20 16.65
CA MET A 26 10.16 12.24 16.07
C MET A 26 9.18 11.39 16.89
N LEU A 27 9.60 10.24 17.41
CA LEU A 27 8.80 9.48 18.37
C LEU A 27 8.55 10.22 19.69
N GLU A 28 9.50 11.04 20.17
CA GLU A 28 9.23 11.94 21.31
C GLU A 28 8.19 13.01 20.97
N THR A 29 8.21 13.54 19.74
CA THR A 29 7.18 14.47 19.25
C THR A 29 5.82 13.79 19.18
N LEU A 30 5.77 12.59 18.58
CA LEU A 30 4.57 11.77 18.50
C LEU A 30 3.99 11.48 19.88
N GLN A 31 4.84 11.07 20.83
CA GLN A 31 4.44 10.81 22.21
C GLN A 31 3.71 12.01 22.83
N LYS A 32 4.25 13.22 22.63
CA LYS A 32 3.66 14.46 23.15
C LYS A 32 2.35 14.78 22.46
N GLN A 33 2.26 14.60 21.14
CA GLN A 33 1.03 14.84 20.37
C GLN A 33 -0.09 13.89 20.80
N LEU A 34 0.23 12.60 21.00
CA LEU A 34 -0.73 11.58 21.44
C LEU A 34 -1.06 11.67 22.95
N GLY A 35 -0.35 12.52 23.71
CA GLY A 35 -0.56 12.68 25.15
C GLY A 35 -0.22 11.44 25.99
N ILE A 36 0.57 10.51 25.47
CA ILE A 36 0.92 9.27 26.18
C ILE A 36 2.03 9.50 27.21
N SER A 37 1.93 8.85 28.36
CA SER A 37 2.94 8.93 29.41
C SER A 37 4.21 8.17 29.06
N ASP A 38 5.34 8.54 29.67
CA ASP A 38 6.60 7.80 29.52
C ASP A 38 6.46 6.31 29.89
N LYS A 39 5.57 6.00 30.85
CA LYS A 39 5.28 4.64 31.27
C LYS A 39 4.55 3.85 30.18
N GLU A 40 3.54 4.44 29.56
CA GLU A 40 2.78 3.80 28.46
C GLU A 40 3.65 3.64 27.23
N ARG A 41 4.43 4.67 26.88
CA ARG A 41 5.44 4.59 25.84
C ARG A 41 6.42 3.44 26.09
N ALA A 42 6.98 3.36 27.29
CA ALA A 42 7.95 2.31 27.63
C ALA A 42 7.34 0.91 27.53
N LEU A 43 6.05 0.72 27.88
CA LEU A 43 5.37 -0.56 27.71
C LEU A 43 5.20 -0.93 26.23
N GLN A 44 4.80 0.02 25.40
CA GLN A 44 4.65 -0.19 23.95
C GLN A 44 6.01 -0.44 23.29
N GLU A 45 7.03 0.36 23.60
CA GLU A 45 8.41 0.15 23.12
C GLU A 45 8.98 -1.18 23.62
N GLN A 46 8.68 -1.59 24.86
CA GLN A 46 9.14 -2.88 25.39
C GLN A 46 8.47 -4.05 24.69
N ALA A 47 7.15 -3.99 24.46
CA ALA A 47 6.42 -4.98 23.68
C ALA A 47 7.01 -5.07 22.27
N TRP A 48 7.15 -3.92 21.61
CA TRP A 48 7.74 -3.78 20.29
C TRP A 48 9.18 -4.30 20.21
N LEU A 49 10.05 -3.96 21.17
CA LEU A 49 11.44 -4.43 21.23
C LEU A 49 11.52 -5.92 21.56
N SER A 50 10.59 -6.46 22.34
CA SER A 50 10.51 -7.91 22.59
C SER A 50 10.15 -8.69 21.33
N GLU A 51 9.50 -8.03 20.37
CA GLU A 51 9.18 -8.55 19.05
C GLU A 51 10.35 -8.34 18.06
N ILE A 52 10.97 -7.15 18.03
CA ILE A 52 12.11 -6.81 17.15
C ILE A 52 13.44 -7.46 17.56
N SER A 53 13.72 -7.69 18.85
CA SER A 53 14.99 -8.27 19.32
C SER A 53 15.24 -9.72 18.86
N LYS A 54 14.25 -10.34 18.22
CA LYS A 54 14.32 -11.67 17.61
C LYS A 54 14.82 -11.64 16.16
N THR A 55 15.04 -10.46 15.58
CA THR A 55 15.38 -10.26 14.17
C THR A 55 16.83 -9.75 14.02
N GLU A 56 17.63 -10.32 13.10
CA GLU A 56 18.99 -9.81 12.83
C GLU A 56 18.94 -8.41 12.17
N ARG A 57 19.59 -7.43 12.81
CA ARG A 57 19.76 -6.04 12.33
C ARG A 57 20.25 -5.99 10.88
N ARG A 58 19.48 -5.35 9.98
CA ARG A 58 19.93 -4.98 8.62
C ARG A 58 19.26 -3.70 8.12
N SER A 59 19.88 -2.53 8.33
CA SER A 59 19.91 -1.30 7.47
C SER A 59 20.31 -0.04 8.29
N PHE A 60 20.38 1.14 7.64
CA PHE A 60 21.10 2.37 8.03
C PHE A 60 20.29 3.44 8.80
N GLY A 61 18.97 3.33 8.90
CA GLY A 61 18.08 4.24 9.65
C GLY A 61 17.41 5.34 8.83
N ASP A 62 16.81 5.03 7.68
CA ASP A 62 16.07 5.96 6.79
C ASP A 62 14.54 6.00 7.05
N GLY A 63 14.03 5.31 8.08
CA GLY A 63 12.61 5.32 8.45
C GLY A 63 12.10 6.65 9.04
N ASP A 64 12.98 7.64 9.24
CA ASP A 64 12.61 8.95 9.78
C ASP A 64 11.87 9.84 8.78
N GLN A 65 12.16 9.71 7.48
CA GLN A 65 11.44 10.47 6.44
C GLN A 65 9.95 10.12 6.41
N ILE A 66 9.62 8.82 6.39
CA ILE A 66 8.23 8.33 6.36
C ILE A 66 7.49 8.70 7.64
N LEU A 67 8.15 8.62 8.80
CA LEU A 67 7.58 9.07 10.06
C LEU A 67 7.32 10.60 10.06
N SER A 68 8.21 11.38 9.44
CA SER A 68 8.05 12.84 9.33
C SER A 68 6.81 13.21 8.53
N GLU A 69 6.61 12.58 7.37
CA GLU A 69 5.45 12.81 6.51
C GLU A 69 4.13 12.46 7.24
N TRP A 70 4.11 11.34 7.97
CA TRP A 70 2.96 10.97 8.77
C TRP A 70 2.70 11.95 9.92
N LEU A 71 3.75 12.43 10.60
CA LEU A 71 3.64 13.44 11.66
C LEU A 71 3.14 14.79 11.15
N GLU A 72 3.56 15.19 9.95
CA GLU A 72 3.07 16.41 9.31
C GLU A 72 1.59 16.29 8.99
N ALA A 73 1.15 15.16 8.43
CA ALA A 73 -0.26 14.89 8.16
C ALA A 73 -1.12 14.86 9.44
N LEU A 74 -0.58 14.40 10.58
CA LEU A 74 -1.27 14.41 11.87
C LEU A 74 -1.52 15.83 12.43
N ASN A 75 -0.76 16.84 12.00
CA ASN A 75 -0.95 18.21 12.49
C ASN A 75 -2.16 18.91 11.85
N ASP A 76 -2.70 18.39 10.75
CA ASP A 76 -3.85 18.96 10.05
C ASP A 76 -5.19 18.56 10.69
N THR A 77 -5.36 18.89 11.98
CA THR A 77 -6.54 18.51 12.77
C THR A 77 -7.86 19.03 12.20
N GLU A 78 -7.85 20.09 11.38
CA GLU A 78 -9.05 20.64 10.75
C GLU A 78 -9.63 19.72 9.67
N SER A 79 -8.78 18.92 8.99
CA SER A 79 -9.22 17.96 7.97
C SER A 79 -9.50 16.55 8.54
N LEU A 80 -8.86 16.19 9.66
CA LEU A 80 -8.96 14.84 10.24
C LEU A 80 -10.33 14.54 10.86
N SER A 81 -10.93 15.47 11.60
CA SER A 81 -12.23 15.25 12.26
C SER A 81 -13.38 15.02 11.25
N PRO A 82 -13.56 15.88 10.22
CA PRO A 82 -14.55 15.61 9.17
C PRO A 82 -14.30 14.30 8.44
N ALA A 83 -13.04 14.00 8.09
CA ALA A 83 -12.67 12.76 7.41
C ALA A 83 -12.97 11.53 8.26
N ALA A 84 -12.62 11.52 9.56
CA ALA A 84 -12.92 10.43 10.48
C ALA A 84 -14.43 10.18 10.59
N ARG A 85 -15.25 11.24 10.59
CA ARG A 85 -16.71 11.13 10.57
C ARG A 85 -17.22 10.50 9.27
N SER A 86 -16.74 10.97 8.11
CA SER A 86 -17.10 10.39 6.81
C SER A 86 -16.64 8.93 6.69
N MET A 87 -15.49 8.58 7.25
CA MET A 87 -14.98 7.20 7.33
C MET A 87 -15.90 6.33 8.19
N GLY A 88 -16.35 6.81 9.36
CA GLY A 88 -17.30 6.09 10.20
C GLY A 88 -18.62 5.81 9.49
N ARG A 89 -19.15 6.81 8.76
CA ARG A 89 -20.36 6.64 7.93
C ARG A 89 -20.15 5.61 6.82
N ALA A 90 -19.04 5.71 6.11
CA ALA A 90 -18.71 4.81 5.01
C ALA A 90 -18.51 3.37 5.49
N ALA A 91 -17.97 3.17 6.70
CA ALA A 91 -17.73 1.84 7.27
C ALA A 91 -19.04 1.04 7.46
N LEU A 92 -20.17 1.72 7.65
CA LEU A 92 -21.49 1.08 7.66
C LEU A 92 -21.87 0.51 6.30
N ASP A 93 -21.50 1.19 5.21
CA ASP A 93 -21.81 0.76 3.85
C ASP A 93 -20.96 -0.46 3.43
N VAL A 94 -19.76 -0.60 4.01
CA VAL A 94 -18.86 -1.75 3.79
C VAL A 94 -19.19 -2.95 4.69
N GLY A 95 -19.82 -2.69 5.84
CA GLY A 95 -20.09 -3.71 6.85
C GLY A 95 -19.05 -3.71 7.96
N LEU A 96 -19.40 -3.07 9.08
CA LEU A 96 -18.53 -2.94 10.24
C LEU A 96 -18.69 -4.12 11.21
N SER A 97 -17.64 -4.92 11.38
CA SER A 97 -17.63 -6.02 12.35
C SER A 97 -17.44 -5.50 13.79
N LYS A 98 -17.84 -6.29 14.79
CA LYS A 98 -17.65 -5.92 16.21
C LYS A 98 -16.17 -5.74 16.58
N THR A 99 -15.29 -6.58 16.02
CA THR A 99 -13.84 -6.50 16.21
C THR A 99 -13.27 -5.29 15.48
N GLY A 100 -13.64 -5.07 14.21
CA GLY A 100 -13.21 -3.91 13.43
C GLY A 100 -13.67 -2.59 14.06
N TRP A 101 -14.87 -2.53 14.63
CA TRP A 101 -15.33 -1.37 15.40
C TRP A 101 -14.48 -1.12 16.63
N SER A 102 -14.22 -2.16 17.43
CA SER A 102 -13.42 -2.02 18.66
C SER A 102 -12.01 -1.55 18.36
N GLU A 103 -11.40 -2.08 17.30
CA GLU A 103 -10.05 -1.74 16.87
C GLU A 103 -9.98 -0.33 16.27
N ALA A 104 -10.95 0.04 15.43
CA ALA A 104 -11.00 1.36 14.81
C ALA A 104 -11.24 2.45 15.86
N LEU A 105 -12.14 2.18 16.81
CA LEU A 105 -12.42 3.11 17.90
C LEU A 105 -11.21 3.30 18.80
N GLN A 106 -10.49 2.22 19.15
CA GLN A 106 -9.27 2.30 19.94
C GLN A 106 -8.16 3.10 19.22
N PHE A 107 -7.99 2.88 17.91
CA PHE A 107 -7.04 3.65 17.11
C PHE A 107 -7.41 5.13 17.04
N ALA A 108 -8.68 5.43 16.73
CA ALA A 108 -9.20 6.79 16.65
C ALA A 108 -9.14 7.50 18.01
N GLU A 109 -9.35 6.79 19.13
CA GLU A 109 -9.18 7.33 20.48
C GLU A 109 -7.74 7.80 20.72
N GLY A 110 -6.75 7.03 20.28
CA GLY A 110 -5.34 7.42 20.35
C GLY A 110 -5.02 8.69 19.56
N LEU A 111 -5.78 8.99 18.50
CA LEU A 111 -5.66 10.23 17.73
C LEU A 111 -6.57 11.37 18.23
N GLY A 112 -7.40 11.13 19.25
CA GLY A 112 -8.41 12.09 19.71
C GLY A 112 -9.65 12.20 18.79
N LEU A 113 -9.83 11.27 17.86
CA LEU A 113 -10.88 11.26 16.83
C LEU A 113 -12.04 10.29 17.12
N ALA A 114 -12.03 9.61 18.27
CA ALA A 114 -13.03 8.59 18.61
C ALA A 114 -14.48 9.11 18.55
N ALA A 115 -14.70 10.35 19.01
CA ALA A 115 -16.02 10.97 18.98
C ALA A 115 -16.50 11.21 17.55
N ASP A 116 -15.65 11.79 16.69
CA ASP A 116 -15.99 12.06 15.29
C ASP A 116 -16.28 10.77 14.51
N LEU A 117 -15.45 9.74 14.72
CA LEU A 117 -15.68 8.43 14.12
C LEU A 117 -17.02 7.83 14.57
N ALA A 118 -17.32 7.87 15.87
CA ALA A 118 -18.57 7.34 16.42
C ALA A 118 -19.80 8.09 15.92
N GLU A 119 -19.73 9.42 15.82
CA GLU A 119 -20.81 10.25 15.25
C GLU A 119 -21.16 9.82 13.82
N GLY A 120 -20.14 9.47 13.02
CA GLY A 120 -20.32 8.95 11.66
C GLY A 120 -20.97 7.56 11.61
N VAL A 121 -20.53 6.65 12.49
CA VAL A 121 -21.08 5.28 12.59
C VAL A 121 -22.51 5.28 13.12
N TRP A 122 -22.86 6.18 14.05
CA TRP A 122 -24.19 6.27 14.64
C TRP A 122 -25.16 7.17 13.88
N LEU A 123 -24.69 7.83 12.80
CA LEU A 123 -25.47 8.78 12.01
C LEU A 123 -26.00 9.96 12.85
N GLU A 124 -25.28 10.34 13.91
CA GLU A 124 -25.68 11.41 14.82
C GLU A 124 -25.50 12.81 14.21
N LYS A 125 -24.50 12.93 13.31
CA LYS A 125 -24.28 14.12 12.49
C LYS A 125 -24.24 13.73 11.01
N GLU A 126 -24.70 14.65 10.18
CA GLU A 126 -24.57 14.51 8.73
C GLU A 126 -23.08 14.47 8.37
N ALA A 127 -22.69 13.44 7.62
CA ALA A 127 -21.33 13.23 7.15
C ALA A 127 -21.36 13.30 5.62
N GLU A 128 -20.41 14.03 5.02
CA GLU A 128 -20.29 14.07 3.58
C GLU A 128 -19.88 12.68 3.05
N PRO A 129 -20.32 12.29 1.84
CA PRO A 129 -19.84 11.08 1.18
C PRO A 129 -18.31 11.08 1.16
N LEU A 130 -17.71 9.94 1.51
CA LEU A 130 -16.26 9.81 1.58
C LEU A 130 -15.66 9.93 0.17
N ASP A 131 -14.95 11.04 -0.13
CA ASP A 131 -14.21 11.28 -1.38
C ASP A 131 -12.70 11.35 -1.08
N GLY A 132 -12.17 10.30 -0.44
CA GLY A 132 -10.79 10.21 0.05
C GLY A 132 -10.63 10.57 1.53
N TRP A 133 -9.40 10.43 2.05
CA TRP A 133 -9.02 10.79 3.42
C TRP A 133 -7.54 11.22 3.48
N PRO A 134 -7.14 12.02 4.48
CA PRO A 134 -5.74 12.37 4.69
C PRO A 134 -4.86 11.13 4.97
N PRO A 135 -3.60 11.06 4.50
CA PRO A 135 -2.71 9.90 4.73
C PRO A 135 -2.53 9.52 6.19
N ALA A 136 -2.65 10.48 7.11
CA ALA A 136 -2.64 10.21 8.55
C ALA A 136 -3.69 9.18 9.01
N LEU A 137 -4.81 9.07 8.28
CA LEU A 137 -5.91 8.15 8.57
C LEU A 137 -5.82 6.82 7.82
N ASP A 138 -4.75 6.56 7.06
CA ASP A 138 -4.56 5.28 6.36
C ASP A 138 -4.68 4.06 7.28
N PRO A 139 -4.08 4.05 8.50
CA PRO A 139 -4.25 2.91 9.40
C PRO A 139 -5.71 2.74 9.83
N LEU A 140 -6.43 3.85 10.05
CA LEU A 140 -7.85 3.83 10.40
C LEU A 140 -8.70 3.30 9.23
N ALA A 141 -8.37 3.69 7.99
CA ALA A 141 -9.04 3.21 6.79
C ALA A 141 -8.85 1.70 6.60
N ILE A 142 -7.66 1.17 6.90
CA ILE A 142 -7.36 -0.25 6.89
C ILE A 142 -8.18 -1.00 7.94
N ILE A 143 -8.24 -0.49 9.18
CA ILE A 143 -9.01 -1.13 10.26
C ILE A 143 -10.51 -1.15 9.93
N LEU A 144 -11.02 -0.09 9.30
CA LEU A 144 -12.43 0.04 8.90
C LEU A 144 -12.77 -0.65 7.57
N GLY A 145 -11.79 -1.20 6.84
CA GLY A 145 -12.00 -1.84 5.54
C GLY A 145 -12.41 -0.86 4.41
N LEU A 146 -12.11 0.44 4.57
CA LEU A 146 -12.54 1.49 3.64
C LEU A 146 -11.70 1.59 2.38
N VAL A 147 -10.51 1.00 2.39
CA VAL A 147 -9.56 0.96 1.24
C VAL A 147 -10.17 0.27 0.01
N ILE A 148 -11.33 -0.38 0.15
CA ILE A 148 -12.00 -1.17 -0.90
C ILE A 148 -13.36 -0.61 -1.34
N SER A 149 -14.04 0.21 -0.54
CA SER A 149 -15.49 0.37 -0.65
C SER A 149 -15.98 1.80 -0.50
N VAL A 150 -15.50 2.71 -1.35
CA VAL A 150 -16.27 3.92 -1.68
C VAL A 150 -17.02 3.64 -3.00
N PRO A 151 -18.31 3.28 -2.96
CA PRO A 151 -19.12 3.13 -4.16
C PRO A 151 -19.75 4.48 -4.50
N GLY A 152 -19.36 5.03 -5.65
CA GLY A 152 -20.01 6.18 -6.30
C GLY A 152 -19.32 7.50 -5.97
N SER A 153 -18.84 8.29 -6.92
CA SER A 153 -19.14 8.42 -8.33
C SER A 153 -17.86 8.47 -9.15
N VAL A 154 -17.78 7.71 -10.25
CA VAL A 154 -16.84 8.03 -11.33
C VAL A 154 -17.33 9.34 -11.96
N SER A 155 -17.01 10.45 -11.31
CA SER A 155 -16.90 11.71 -12.01
C SER A 155 -15.74 11.52 -12.96
N LYS A 156 -15.99 11.59 -14.27
CA LYS A 156 -14.95 11.93 -15.24
C LYS A 156 -14.44 13.33 -14.86
N LYS A 157 -13.55 13.42 -13.88
CA LYS A 157 -12.76 14.63 -13.62
C LYS A 157 -11.75 14.69 -14.78
N GLU A 158 -11.79 15.80 -15.52
CA GLU A 158 -10.86 16.07 -16.62
C GLU A 158 -9.40 16.05 -16.10
N ALA A 159 -8.46 15.71 -16.97
CA ALA A 159 -7.04 15.59 -16.62
C ALA A 159 -6.54 16.87 -15.93
N GLN A 160 -6.05 16.73 -14.69
CA GLN A 160 -5.70 17.88 -13.84
C GLN A 160 -4.20 18.10 -13.66
N TYR A 161 -3.33 17.30 -14.30
CA TYR A 161 -1.89 17.39 -14.08
C TYR A 161 -1.12 17.71 -15.37
N SER A 162 -0.70 18.96 -15.56
CA SER A 162 -0.03 19.42 -16.79
C SER A 162 1.48 19.21 -16.83
N ASN A 163 2.12 18.85 -15.71
CA ASN A 163 3.60 18.83 -15.57
C ASN A 163 4.17 17.54 -14.91
N GLY A 164 3.44 16.42 -14.94
CA GLY A 164 3.83 15.19 -14.24
C GLY A 164 4.73 14.29 -15.07
N THR A 165 5.66 13.58 -14.43
CA THR A 165 6.41 12.51 -15.09
C THR A 165 5.52 11.29 -15.25
N PRO A 166 5.34 10.76 -16.47
CA PRO A 166 4.53 9.57 -16.68
C PRO A 166 5.14 8.39 -15.94
N SER A 167 4.30 7.66 -15.22
CA SER A 167 4.58 6.37 -14.60
C SER A 167 3.80 5.24 -15.28
N VAL A 168 2.77 5.61 -16.05
CA VAL A 168 2.05 4.75 -16.99
C VAL A 168 1.86 5.52 -18.30
N SER A 169 2.04 4.84 -19.43
CA SER A 169 1.69 5.36 -20.74
C SER A 169 1.03 4.28 -21.59
N ILE A 170 -0.08 4.63 -22.22
CA ILE A 170 -0.82 3.82 -23.19
C ILE A 170 -0.87 4.60 -24.50
N ASN A 171 -0.15 4.10 -25.48
CA ASN A 171 -0.17 4.62 -26.84
C ASN A 171 -1.16 3.81 -27.69
N HIS A 172 -2.43 4.23 -27.64
CA HIS A 172 -3.50 3.68 -28.45
C HIS A 172 -4.51 4.79 -28.82
N PRO A 173 -5.02 4.86 -30.07
CA PRO A 173 -5.91 5.94 -30.51
C PRO A 173 -7.19 6.12 -29.68
N ASP A 174 -7.73 5.02 -29.17
CA ASP A 174 -8.96 5.02 -28.37
C ASP A 174 -8.70 5.17 -26.86
N ALA A 175 -7.44 5.20 -26.44
CA ALA A 175 -7.09 5.32 -25.02
C ALA A 175 -7.23 6.77 -24.55
N SER A 176 -7.89 6.96 -23.41
CA SER A 176 -7.99 8.25 -22.75
C SER A 176 -7.75 8.09 -21.25
N PRO A 177 -6.92 8.93 -20.62
CA PRO A 177 -6.62 8.76 -19.21
C PRO A 177 -7.84 9.17 -18.38
N SER A 178 -8.11 8.40 -17.33
CA SER A 178 -9.24 8.63 -16.43
C SER A 178 -8.81 8.50 -14.98
N HIS A 179 -9.56 9.10 -14.07
CA HIS A 179 -9.27 8.96 -12.65
C HIS A 179 -9.41 7.50 -12.20
N LEU A 180 -8.36 6.97 -11.57
CA LEU A 180 -8.31 5.59 -11.09
C LEU A 180 -8.81 5.52 -9.65
N SER A 181 -10.08 5.17 -9.45
CA SER A 181 -10.64 5.02 -8.09
C SER A 181 -9.90 3.99 -7.22
N TRP A 182 -9.20 3.05 -7.86
CA TRP A 182 -8.42 2.01 -7.20
C TRP A 182 -6.95 2.38 -6.97
N MET A 183 -6.50 3.54 -7.47
CA MET A 183 -5.14 4.08 -7.30
C MET A 183 -5.20 5.62 -7.37
N PRO A 184 -5.78 6.28 -6.35
CA PRO A 184 -6.16 7.70 -6.42
C PRO A 184 -4.98 8.65 -6.61
N ASN A 185 -3.79 8.30 -6.10
CA ASN A 185 -2.59 9.13 -6.19
C ASN A 185 -1.90 9.03 -7.57
N LEU A 186 -2.38 8.13 -8.44
CA LEU A 186 -1.91 7.99 -9.83
C LEU A 186 -2.84 8.80 -10.74
N LEU A 187 -2.44 10.03 -11.02
CA LEU A 187 -3.29 11.04 -11.64
C LEU A 187 -3.14 11.10 -13.16
N PRO A 188 -4.21 11.34 -13.92
CA PRO A 188 -4.16 11.61 -15.35
C PRO A 188 -3.24 12.79 -15.68
N ILE A 189 -2.32 12.59 -16.62
CA ILE A 189 -1.47 13.66 -17.17
C ILE A 189 -2.18 14.27 -18.38
N SER A 190 -2.13 15.60 -18.48
CA SER A 190 -2.60 16.32 -19.66
C SER A 190 -1.55 16.26 -20.76
N SER A 191 -1.51 15.16 -21.51
CA SER A 191 -0.66 14.99 -22.70
C SER A 191 -1.50 14.59 -23.92
N ASP A 192 -0.85 14.53 -25.09
CA ASP A 192 -1.47 14.05 -26.34
C ASP A 192 -1.80 12.54 -26.29
N GLY A 193 -1.36 11.82 -25.26
CA GLY A 193 -1.54 10.38 -25.07
C GLY A 193 -2.33 10.02 -23.80
N CYS A 194 -2.49 8.72 -23.57
CA CYS A 194 -3.14 8.21 -22.36
C CYS A 194 -2.10 7.90 -21.29
N GLU A 195 -1.85 8.87 -20.41
CA GLU A 195 -0.77 8.81 -19.43
C GLU A 195 -1.24 9.10 -18.00
N TRP A 196 -0.57 8.47 -17.05
CA TRP A 196 -0.73 8.76 -15.62
C TRP A 196 0.62 8.94 -14.94
N GLY A 197 0.67 9.82 -13.95
CA GLY A 197 1.84 10.10 -13.12
C GLY A 197 1.47 10.19 -11.64
N TRP A 198 2.45 9.97 -10.77
CA TRP A 198 2.24 10.15 -9.33
C TRP A 198 2.14 11.63 -8.97
N GLU A 199 1.22 11.98 -8.09
CA GLU A 199 0.96 13.37 -7.67
C GLU A 199 2.22 14.10 -7.16
N GLU A 200 3.12 13.38 -6.49
CA GLU A 200 4.32 13.92 -5.85
C GLU A 200 5.64 13.51 -6.53
N SER A 201 5.61 12.84 -7.70
CA SER A 201 6.86 12.42 -8.33
C SER A 201 7.66 13.61 -8.84
N SER A 202 8.85 13.81 -8.27
CA SER A 202 9.93 14.54 -8.95
C SER A 202 10.38 13.78 -10.20
N ILE A 203 10.92 14.50 -11.19
CA ILE A 203 11.35 13.96 -12.49
C ILE A 203 12.35 12.83 -12.25
N GLU A 204 11.90 11.57 -12.37
CA GLU A 204 12.81 10.44 -12.43
C GLU A 204 13.30 10.28 -13.88
N ASP A 205 14.61 10.38 -14.02
CA ASP A 205 15.38 10.43 -15.26
C ASP A 205 15.48 9.03 -15.92
N THR A 206 14.34 8.35 -16.10
CA THR A 206 14.28 7.12 -16.89
C THR A 206 13.47 7.34 -18.16
N ASN A 207 14.17 7.31 -19.30
CA ASN A 207 13.56 7.44 -20.62
C ASN A 207 12.47 6.36 -20.79
N MET A 208 11.22 6.80 -20.85
CA MET A 208 10.08 5.91 -21.07
C MET A 208 10.21 5.17 -22.41
N PRO A 209 10.00 3.85 -22.46
CA PRO A 209 10.02 3.08 -23.71
C PRO A 209 8.91 3.51 -24.68
N THR A 210 9.03 3.10 -25.94
CA THR A 210 8.08 3.45 -27.01
C THR A 210 6.99 2.40 -27.26
N ASN A 211 6.91 1.35 -26.43
CA ASN A 211 5.90 0.31 -26.57
C ASN A 211 4.49 0.84 -26.33
N SER A 212 3.48 0.09 -26.74
CA SER A 212 2.07 0.52 -26.68
C SER A 212 1.54 0.66 -25.26
N LEU A 213 2.04 -0.10 -24.30
CA LEU A 213 1.70 0.01 -22.89
C LEU A 213 2.97 -0.12 -22.05
N ASN A 214 3.24 0.91 -21.23
CA ASN A 214 4.39 0.97 -20.35
C ASN A 214 3.91 1.32 -18.94
N TYR A 215 4.44 0.64 -17.92
CA TYR A 215 4.24 1.05 -16.53
C TYR A 215 5.48 0.77 -15.69
N SER A 216 5.72 1.63 -14.71
CA SER A 216 6.86 1.52 -13.80
C SER A 216 6.62 0.49 -12.70
N HIS A 217 7.70 0.05 -12.04
CA HIS A 217 7.57 -0.83 -10.88
C HIS A 217 6.83 -0.22 -9.71
N SER A 218 6.83 1.11 -9.54
CA SER A 218 6.10 1.75 -8.45
C SER A 218 4.59 1.53 -8.62
N VAL A 219 4.09 1.54 -9.87
CA VAL A 219 2.69 1.20 -10.21
C VAL A 219 2.41 -0.28 -9.95
N LEU A 220 3.31 -1.17 -10.37
CA LEU A 220 3.19 -2.61 -10.08
C LEU A 220 3.19 -2.90 -8.57
N MET A 221 4.05 -2.23 -7.81
CA MET A 221 4.13 -2.35 -6.36
C MET A 221 2.84 -1.89 -5.69
N ALA A 222 2.32 -0.71 -6.06
CA ALA A 222 1.04 -0.21 -5.56
C ALA A 222 -0.11 -1.18 -5.88
N TRP A 223 -0.10 -1.79 -7.06
CA TRP A 223 -1.08 -2.82 -7.44
C TRP A 223 -0.95 -4.10 -6.61
N ILE A 224 0.27 -4.60 -6.37
CA ILE A 224 0.52 -5.79 -5.53
C ILE A 224 0.03 -5.53 -4.10
N ARG A 225 0.31 -4.35 -3.54
CA ARG A 225 -0.20 -3.95 -2.22
C ARG A 225 -1.72 -4.05 -2.17
N ARG A 226 -2.39 -3.50 -3.19
CA ARG A 226 -3.84 -3.57 -3.33
C ARG A 226 -4.35 -5.01 -3.41
N LEU A 227 -3.73 -5.88 -4.22
CA LEU A 227 -4.14 -7.28 -4.35
C LEU A 227 -4.13 -8.03 -3.02
N VAL A 228 -3.10 -7.81 -2.20
CA VAL A 228 -2.99 -8.41 -0.87
C VAL A 228 -4.07 -7.88 0.06
N THR A 229 -4.28 -6.55 0.10
CA THR A 229 -5.35 -5.93 0.90
C THR A 229 -6.73 -6.47 0.49
N MET A 230 -7.01 -6.57 -0.81
CA MET A 230 -8.27 -7.12 -1.33
C MET A 230 -8.54 -8.58 -0.94
N ARG A 231 -7.50 -9.39 -0.76
CA ARG A 231 -7.67 -10.78 -0.29
C ARG A 231 -7.95 -10.83 1.20
N LYS A 232 -7.21 -10.05 1.99
CA LYS A 232 -7.44 -9.91 3.43
C LYS A 232 -8.89 -9.51 3.73
N ASP A 233 -9.41 -8.55 2.98
CA ASP A 233 -10.76 -8.01 3.20
C ASP A 233 -11.87 -8.96 2.75
N ARG A 234 -11.58 -9.90 1.84
CA ARG A 234 -12.48 -11.01 1.49
C ARG A 234 -12.47 -12.14 2.52
N GLY A 235 -11.68 -12.02 3.59
CA GLY A 235 -11.47 -13.09 4.56
C GLY A 235 -10.73 -14.29 3.95
N GLU A 236 -10.04 -14.11 2.83
CA GLU A 236 -9.21 -15.16 2.24
C GLU A 236 -7.99 -15.38 3.14
N ILE A 237 -7.71 -16.66 3.43
CA ILE A 237 -6.62 -17.10 4.30
C ILE A 237 -5.29 -16.97 3.52
N GLY A 238 -4.75 -15.74 3.46
CA GLY A 238 -3.47 -15.45 2.82
C GLY A 238 -3.41 -15.73 1.31
N LEU A 239 -2.18 -15.80 0.78
CA LEU A 239 -1.91 -16.30 -0.58
C LEU A 239 -2.08 -17.81 -0.61
N SER A 240 -2.52 -18.33 -1.76
CA SER A 240 -2.59 -19.78 -1.99
C SER A 240 -1.24 -20.44 -1.67
N GLY A 241 -1.25 -21.39 -0.73
CA GLY A 241 -0.05 -22.11 -0.30
C GLY A 241 0.61 -21.57 0.98
N LEU A 242 0.26 -20.38 1.45
CA LEU A 242 0.70 -19.89 2.76
C LEU A 242 -0.01 -20.66 3.90
N PRO A 243 0.69 -20.94 5.03
CA PRO A 243 0.06 -21.47 6.24
C PRO A 243 -1.08 -20.56 6.74
N GLU A 244 -2.09 -21.13 7.41
CA GLU A 244 -3.31 -20.40 7.81
C GLU A 244 -3.04 -19.25 8.80
N GLU A 245 -2.04 -19.41 9.65
CA GLU A 245 -1.56 -18.38 10.59
C GLU A 245 -0.74 -17.26 9.94
N CYS A 246 -0.40 -17.36 8.65
CA CYS A 246 0.48 -16.40 8.00
C CYS A 246 -0.28 -15.17 7.45
N GLN A 247 0.18 -13.97 7.78
CA GLN A 247 -0.38 -12.73 7.24
C GLN A 247 0.66 -11.93 6.47
N LEU A 248 0.26 -11.36 5.34
CA LEU A 248 1.12 -10.48 4.56
C LEU A 248 0.99 -9.04 5.04
N VAL A 249 2.11 -8.32 5.05
CA VAL A 249 2.16 -6.89 5.37
C VAL A 249 2.42 -6.11 4.07
N PRO A 250 1.39 -5.78 3.28
CA PRO A 250 1.57 -5.18 1.96
C PRO A 250 2.40 -3.89 1.97
N SER A 251 2.29 -3.02 2.98
CA SER A 251 3.07 -1.78 3.08
C SER A 251 4.59 -1.99 3.01
N SER A 252 5.08 -3.17 3.40
CA SER A 252 6.51 -3.54 3.36
C SER A 252 7.02 -4.04 2.01
N SER A 253 6.15 -4.11 1.00
CA SER A 253 6.49 -4.66 -0.31
C SER A 253 7.57 -3.84 -0.99
N GLU A 254 8.53 -4.53 -1.61
CA GLU A 254 9.60 -3.94 -2.40
C GLU A 254 9.80 -4.79 -3.66
N VAL A 255 9.88 -4.13 -4.82
CA VAL A 255 10.09 -4.76 -6.13
C VAL A 255 11.43 -4.30 -6.69
N LYS A 256 12.28 -5.25 -7.09
CA LYS A 256 13.59 -4.98 -7.71
C LYS A 256 13.72 -5.63 -9.07
N PHE A 257 14.38 -4.94 -10.00
CA PHE A 257 14.76 -5.48 -11.30
C PHE A 257 16.17 -6.06 -11.24
N ASN A 258 16.36 -7.19 -11.91
CA ASN A 258 17.67 -7.75 -12.16
C ASN A 258 17.69 -8.42 -13.54
N GLY A 259 18.15 -7.69 -14.56
CA GLY A 259 18.13 -8.16 -15.94
C GLY A 259 16.71 -8.43 -16.43
N ASP A 260 16.43 -9.69 -16.75
CA ASP A 260 15.14 -10.21 -17.19
C ASP A 260 14.27 -10.74 -16.04
N SER A 261 14.61 -10.43 -14.78
CA SER A 261 13.89 -10.91 -13.60
C SER A 261 13.38 -9.78 -12.71
N LEU A 262 12.24 -10.02 -12.09
CA LEU A 262 11.65 -9.20 -11.04
C LEU A 262 11.70 -9.96 -9.71
N THR A 263 12.15 -9.29 -8.66
CA THR A 263 12.15 -9.84 -7.29
C THR A 263 11.16 -9.07 -6.43
N LEU A 264 10.17 -9.77 -5.88
CA LEU A 264 9.28 -9.25 -4.84
C LEU A 264 9.81 -9.67 -3.47
N SER A 265 9.93 -8.73 -2.55
CA SER A 265 10.10 -9.03 -1.13
C SER A 265 9.00 -8.35 -0.33
N MET A 266 8.47 -9.05 0.67
CA MET A 266 7.35 -8.58 1.49
C MET A 266 7.44 -9.23 2.86
N ILE A 267 7.12 -8.47 3.90
CA ILE A 267 7.02 -9.02 5.26
C ILE A 267 5.81 -9.96 5.32
N VAL A 268 6.08 -11.13 5.88
CA VAL A 268 5.11 -12.16 6.23
C VAL A 268 5.18 -12.33 7.74
N ASP A 269 4.05 -12.09 8.40
CA ASP A 269 3.81 -12.48 9.79
C ASP A 269 3.52 -13.98 9.84
N LEU A 270 4.34 -14.74 10.54
CA LEU A 270 4.17 -16.18 10.73
C LEU A 270 3.45 -16.51 12.06
N GLY A 271 2.75 -15.55 12.65
CA GLY A 271 2.09 -15.68 13.96
C GLY A 271 3.13 -15.81 15.08
N ASP A 272 3.07 -16.90 15.86
CA ASP A 272 3.97 -17.14 16.99
C ASP A 272 5.46 -17.23 16.59
N SER A 273 5.73 -17.47 15.29
CA SER A 273 7.09 -17.54 14.75
C SER A 273 7.66 -16.18 14.32
N GLY A 274 6.87 -15.11 14.41
CA GLY A 274 7.28 -13.72 14.17
C GLY A 274 7.26 -13.28 12.71
N LEU A 275 7.75 -12.05 12.48
CA LEU A 275 7.81 -11.42 11.16
C LEU A 275 9.08 -11.79 10.41
N VAL A 276 8.95 -12.11 9.13
CA VAL A 276 10.08 -12.43 8.24
C VAL A 276 9.90 -11.66 6.92
N LYS A 277 10.98 -11.26 6.24
CA LYS A 277 10.92 -10.62 4.91
C LYS A 277 11.50 -11.55 3.83
N PRO A 278 10.80 -12.65 3.50
CA PRO A 278 11.16 -13.50 2.37
C PRO A 278 11.08 -12.72 1.07
N TRP A 279 11.71 -13.30 0.06
CA TRP A 279 11.70 -12.81 -1.30
C TRP A 279 11.42 -13.96 -2.25
N ALA A 280 10.91 -13.62 -3.42
CA ALA A 280 10.78 -14.54 -4.53
C ALA A 280 11.02 -13.80 -5.83
N SER A 281 11.57 -14.51 -6.81
CA SER A 281 11.91 -13.93 -8.10
C SER A 281 11.14 -14.61 -9.23
N VAL A 282 10.78 -13.83 -10.23
CA VAL A 282 10.05 -14.25 -11.42
C VAL A 282 10.84 -13.78 -12.63
N LYS A 283 11.05 -14.67 -13.60
CA LYS A 283 11.60 -14.32 -14.90
C LYS A 283 10.50 -13.73 -15.77
N VAL A 284 10.77 -12.60 -16.41
CA VAL A 284 9.83 -11.86 -17.26
C VAL A 284 10.43 -11.73 -18.66
N ASP A 285 10.25 -12.78 -19.43
CA ASP A 285 10.70 -12.91 -20.83
C ASP A 285 9.66 -13.73 -21.59
N GLY A 286 8.50 -13.13 -21.86
CA GLY A 286 7.33 -13.85 -22.35
C GLY A 286 6.38 -14.24 -21.22
N GLU A 287 6.00 -15.52 -21.14
CA GLU A 287 5.15 -16.02 -20.06
C GLU A 287 5.92 -15.95 -18.73
N PRO A 288 5.44 -15.22 -17.70
CA PRO A 288 6.17 -15.09 -16.45
C PRO A 288 6.38 -16.42 -15.74
N GLU A 289 7.62 -16.75 -15.39
CA GLU A 289 7.98 -18.03 -14.76
C GLU A 289 8.62 -17.82 -13.38
N ILE A 290 8.25 -18.65 -12.41
CA ILE A 290 8.83 -18.62 -11.06
C ILE A 290 10.29 -19.10 -11.14
N ILE A 291 11.22 -18.32 -10.58
CA ILE A 291 12.59 -18.77 -10.34
C ILE A 291 12.56 -19.65 -9.09
N PRO A 292 13.02 -20.92 -9.13
CA PRO A 292 12.91 -21.83 -8.00
C PRO A 292 13.55 -21.31 -6.71
N ALA A 293 12.94 -21.66 -5.58
CA ALA A 293 13.48 -21.31 -4.27
C ALA A 293 14.90 -21.88 -4.06
N PRO A 294 15.76 -21.23 -3.26
CA PRO A 294 17.11 -21.71 -2.98
C PRO A 294 17.17 -23.15 -2.45
N GLU A 295 18.17 -23.91 -2.88
CA GLU A 295 18.37 -25.27 -2.38
C GLU A 295 18.64 -25.29 -0.86
N GLY A 296 18.14 -26.31 -0.17
CA GLY A 296 18.42 -26.55 1.26
C GLY A 296 17.52 -25.81 2.25
N ILE A 297 16.50 -25.08 1.79
CA ILE A 297 15.46 -24.51 2.66
C ILE A 297 14.34 -25.51 2.92
N SER A 298 13.60 -25.36 4.03
CA SER A 298 12.50 -26.29 4.35
C SER A 298 11.25 -26.03 3.51
N ASP A 299 10.39 -27.04 3.38
CA ASP A 299 9.15 -26.99 2.57
C ASP A 299 8.25 -25.79 2.90
N ASN A 300 8.21 -25.35 4.17
CA ASN A 300 7.42 -24.19 4.57
C ASN A 300 7.96 -22.90 3.93
N TRP A 301 9.28 -22.76 3.84
CA TRP A 301 9.91 -21.61 3.18
C TRP A 301 9.75 -21.64 1.66
N VAL A 302 9.76 -22.84 1.06
CA VAL A 302 9.44 -23.01 -0.36
C VAL A 302 8.01 -22.54 -0.65
N LYS A 303 7.04 -22.90 0.18
CA LYS A 303 5.65 -22.45 0.02
C LYS A 303 5.50 -20.93 0.11
N ILE A 304 6.18 -20.29 1.07
CA ILE A 304 6.15 -18.83 1.22
C ILE A 304 6.80 -18.15 0.00
N HIS A 305 7.93 -18.68 -0.47
CA HIS A 305 8.58 -18.23 -1.69
C HIS A 305 7.64 -18.33 -2.90
N ASP A 306 7.05 -19.49 -3.15
CA ASP A 306 6.20 -19.74 -4.32
C ASP A 306 4.92 -18.90 -4.28
N ALA A 307 4.36 -18.68 -3.09
CA ALA A 307 3.24 -17.78 -2.90
C ALA A 307 3.59 -16.34 -3.33
N LEU A 308 4.74 -15.80 -2.91
CA LEU A 308 5.19 -14.47 -3.30
C LEU A 308 5.48 -14.37 -4.80
N ALA A 309 6.09 -15.40 -5.39
CA ALA A 309 6.29 -15.45 -6.84
C ALA A 309 4.95 -15.44 -7.58
N GLY A 310 3.97 -16.24 -7.12
CA GLY A 310 2.62 -16.26 -7.68
C GLY A 310 1.88 -14.92 -7.54
N LEU A 311 2.08 -14.21 -6.43
CA LEU A 311 1.53 -12.86 -6.24
C LEU A 311 2.15 -11.86 -7.25
N LEU A 312 3.46 -11.93 -7.47
CA LEU A 312 4.15 -11.09 -8.44
C LEU A 312 3.65 -11.38 -9.87
N ILE A 313 3.54 -12.66 -10.26
CA ILE A 313 2.96 -13.08 -11.56
C ILE A 313 1.53 -12.53 -11.70
N THR A 314 0.69 -12.73 -10.68
CA THR A 314 -0.69 -12.23 -10.67
C THR A 314 -0.72 -10.71 -10.89
N GLY A 315 0.20 -9.97 -10.24
CA GLY A 315 0.33 -8.53 -10.42
C GLY A 315 0.66 -8.14 -11.86
N ILE A 316 1.66 -8.81 -12.46
CA ILE A 316 2.10 -8.59 -13.85
C ILE A 316 0.99 -8.91 -14.85
N GLU A 317 0.18 -9.94 -14.60
CA GLU A 317 -0.88 -10.36 -15.53
C GLU A 317 -2.16 -9.52 -15.45
N THR A 318 -2.46 -8.97 -14.26
CA THR A 318 -3.74 -8.31 -13.99
C THR A 318 -3.70 -6.79 -14.13
N LEU A 319 -2.60 -6.15 -13.70
CA LEU A 319 -2.43 -4.70 -13.79
C LEU A 319 -2.63 -4.14 -15.22
N PRO A 320 -1.94 -4.65 -16.27
CA PRO A 320 -2.07 -4.07 -17.61
C PRO A 320 -3.50 -4.15 -18.16
N ARG A 321 -4.24 -5.20 -17.80
CA ARG A 321 -5.66 -5.33 -18.17
C ARG A 321 -6.53 -4.28 -17.48
N GLN A 322 -6.27 -3.99 -16.21
CA GLN A 322 -6.99 -2.95 -15.47
C GLN A 322 -6.68 -1.55 -16.00
N LEU A 323 -5.44 -1.29 -16.40
CA LEU A 323 -5.05 -0.04 -17.03
C LEU A 323 -5.73 0.17 -18.39
N LEU A 324 -5.84 -0.87 -19.21
CA LEU A 324 -6.58 -0.82 -20.48
C LEU A 324 -8.09 -0.59 -20.26
N LEU A 325 -8.69 -1.26 -19.29
CA LEU A 325 -10.10 -1.03 -18.96
C LEU A 325 -10.32 0.42 -18.48
N ALA A 326 -9.41 0.94 -17.66
CA ALA A 326 -9.48 2.31 -17.18
C ALA A 326 -9.23 3.36 -18.28
N SER A 327 -8.46 3.03 -19.31
CA SER A 327 -8.28 3.90 -20.48
C SER A 327 -9.47 3.87 -21.45
N GLY A 328 -10.43 2.96 -21.23
CA GLY A 328 -11.53 2.70 -22.15
C GLY A 328 -11.10 1.91 -23.40
N THR A 329 -9.93 1.27 -23.39
CA THR A 329 -9.40 0.49 -24.51
C THR A 329 -9.74 -0.98 -24.35
N GLU A 330 -10.56 -1.53 -25.26
CA GLU A 330 -10.79 -2.96 -25.38
C GLU A 330 -9.79 -3.57 -26.39
N ALA A 331 -8.62 -3.97 -25.91
CA ALA A 331 -7.60 -4.57 -26.76
C ALA A 331 -6.88 -5.73 -26.06
N SER A 332 -6.22 -6.58 -26.86
CA SER A 332 -5.35 -7.63 -26.33
C SER A 332 -3.95 -7.07 -26.12
N ILE A 333 -3.17 -7.71 -25.25
CA ILE A 333 -1.78 -7.34 -24.98
C ILE A 333 -0.86 -8.51 -25.21
N SER A 334 0.36 -8.22 -25.65
CA SER A 334 1.46 -9.16 -25.68
C SER A 334 1.84 -9.63 -24.28
N ALA A 335 2.63 -10.70 -24.23
CA ALA A 335 3.34 -11.08 -23.02
C ALA A 335 4.24 -9.92 -22.53
N PRO A 336 4.43 -9.79 -21.20
CA PRO A 336 5.27 -8.76 -20.61
C PRO A 336 6.75 -8.95 -20.97
N THR A 337 7.46 -7.85 -21.13
CA THR A 337 8.93 -7.81 -21.17
C THR A 337 9.45 -6.68 -20.28
N LEU A 338 10.72 -6.75 -19.88
CA LEU A 338 11.36 -5.71 -19.08
C LEU A 338 12.23 -4.82 -19.97
N ASN A 339 12.09 -3.49 -19.81
CA ASN A 339 12.94 -2.50 -20.46
C ASN A 339 13.45 -1.50 -19.42
N GLY A 340 14.63 -1.77 -18.85
CA GLY A 340 15.14 -1.00 -17.73
C GLY A 340 14.27 -1.15 -16.48
N SER A 341 13.73 -0.04 -15.97
CA SER A 341 12.81 0.02 -14.82
C SER A 341 11.33 -0.09 -15.21
N TRP A 342 11.04 -0.39 -16.47
CA TRP A 342 9.69 -0.46 -17.03
C TRP A 342 9.29 -1.88 -17.34
N ILE A 343 8.02 -2.19 -17.06
CA ILE A 343 7.34 -3.35 -17.63
C ILE A 343 6.58 -2.87 -18.86
N VAL A 344 6.78 -3.54 -19.99
CA VAL A 344 6.25 -3.11 -21.29
C VAL A 344 5.46 -4.22 -21.97
N HIS A 345 4.42 -3.80 -22.69
CA HIS A 345 3.57 -4.64 -23.52
C HIS A 345 3.29 -3.94 -24.85
N ASP A 346 3.08 -4.74 -25.89
CA ASP A 346 2.50 -4.29 -27.15
C ASP A 346 0.99 -4.57 -27.15
N ILE A 347 0.20 -3.64 -27.67
CA ILE A 347 -1.24 -3.81 -27.85
C ILE A 347 -1.47 -4.47 -29.21
N VAL A 348 -2.29 -5.53 -29.25
CA VAL A 348 -2.50 -6.41 -30.40
C VAL A 348 -3.92 -6.32 -30.93
#